data_AF-A0A7S4KP99-F1
#
_entry.id   AF-A0A7S4KP99-F1
#
_cell.length_a   1.000
_cell.length_b   1.000
_cell.length_c   1.000
_cell.angle_alpha   90.00
_cell.angle_beta   90.00
_cell.angle_gamma   90.00
#
_symmetry.space_group_name_H-M   'P 1'
#
loop_
_entity.id
_entity.type
_entity.pdbx_description
1 polymer ?
#
loop_
_entity_poly.entity_id
_entity_poly.type
_entity_poly.pdbx_seq_one_letter_code
_entity_poly.pdbx_strand_id
1 'polypeptide(L)'
;PLDLSRCSNLQSIKLQSNPWDLHRAMKNVVDPEPGEISGTLFVKLIRGEDLARMDGLRGLSDPFVTIEISDKTFRTHVARGTLNPVWKQTYLIEVDHRLAHQDMRFSVYDWDLDGTDDFMGSFRIQLSPQQLDQWSVTDPSAEASSWHALQGTDDNGMQAQGRVQVEFRYVANDGAVDTILTYLKRIQQGGWSRETLASS
;
A
#
# COMPACT_ATOMS: atom_id res chain seq x y z
N PRO A 1 24.84 -20.97 15.86
CA PRO A 1 23.68 -21.23 14.98
C PRO A 1 22.50 -20.36 15.43
N LEU A 2 22.23 -19.27 14.71
CA LEU A 2 21.07 -18.43 15.01
C LEU A 2 19.80 -19.16 14.55
N ASP A 3 18.90 -19.31 15.51
CA ASP A 3 17.61 -19.98 15.41
C ASP A 3 16.61 -19.09 14.64
N LEU A 4 16.24 -19.53 13.44
CA LEU A 4 15.34 -18.85 12.51
C LEU A 4 13.85 -19.01 12.87
N SER A 5 13.51 -19.70 13.96
CA SER A 5 12.12 -19.82 14.44
C SER A 5 11.53 -18.51 14.98
N ARG A 6 12.34 -17.44 15.11
CA ARG A 6 11.93 -16.14 15.65
C ARG A 6 11.67 -15.05 14.60
N CYS A 7 11.90 -15.29 13.32
CA CYS A 7 11.61 -14.31 12.25
C CYS A 7 10.18 -14.45 11.67
N SER A 8 9.24 -14.98 12.45
CA SER A 8 7.82 -15.09 12.10
C SER A 8 7.02 -13.79 12.28
N ASN A 9 7.66 -12.68 12.69
CA ASN A 9 7.00 -11.44 13.12
C ASN A 9 7.24 -10.20 12.22
N LEU A 10 7.57 -10.36 10.94
CA LEU A 10 7.61 -9.25 9.98
C LEU A 10 6.24 -8.92 9.35
N GLN A 11 5.15 -9.45 9.93
CA GLN A 11 3.81 -9.41 9.33
C GLN A 11 3.17 -8.03 9.15
N SER A 12 3.73 -6.95 9.67
CA SER A 12 3.38 -5.58 9.25
C SER A 12 4.28 -4.57 9.95
N ILE A 13 5.36 -4.14 9.30
CA ILE A 13 6.05 -2.96 9.78
C ILE A 13 5.28 -1.73 9.29
N LYS A 14 4.47 -1.12 10.16
CA LYS A 14 4.02 0.26 9.96
C LYS A 14 5.27 1.13 9.84
N LEU A 15 5.40 1.88 8.74
CA LEU A 15 6.51 2.81 8.44
C LEU A 15 6.71 3.94 9.46
N GLN A 16 5.93 3.98 10.54
CA GLN A 16 6.19 4.80 11.72
C GLN A 16 7.34 4.27 12.59
N SER A 17 7.92 3.11 12.26
CA SER A 17 9.07 2.51 12.93
C SER A 17 10.41 3.02 12.33
N ASN A 18 11.47 2.91 13.12
CA ASN A 18 12.80 3.42 12.79
C ASN A 18 13.39 2.69 11.55
N PRO A 19 13.95 3.38 10.53
CA PRO A 19 14.53 2.75 9.34
C PRO A 19 15.66 1.79 9.66
N TRP A 20 16.34 1.98 10.80
CA TRP A 20 17.39 1.09 11.25
C TRP A 20 16.85 -0.28 11.72
N ASP A 21 15.60 -0.33 12.19
CA ASP A 21 14.94 -1.59 12.55
C ASP A 21 14.54 -2.36 11.28
N LEU A 22 14.02 -1.64 10.27
CA LEU A 22 13.78 -2.18 8.93
C LEU A 22 15.09 -2.68 8.30
N HIS A 23 16.15 -1.87 8.33
CA HIS A 23 17.48 -2.23 7.83
C HIS A 23 18.01 -3.53 8.45
N ARG A 24 17.87 -3.67 9.78
CA ARG A 24 18.33 -4.87 10.49
C ARG A 24 17.50 -6.10 10.16
N ALA A 25 16.19 -5.94 10.00
CA ALA A 25 15.29 -7.02 9.58
C ALA A 25 15.64 -7.49 8.16
N MET A 26 15.84 -6.55 7.23
CA MET A 26 16.09 -6.84 5.82
C MET A 26 17.48 -7.42 5.57
N LYS A 27 18.49 -7.03 6.37
CA LYS A 27 19.84 -7.63 6.29
C LYS A 27 19.91 -9.11 6.67
N ASN A 28 18.90 -9.64 7.33
CA ASN A 28 18.82 -11.06 7.70
C ASN A 28 17.96 -11.87 6.73
N VAL A 29 17.46 -11.27 5.65
CA VAL A 29 16.78 -11.99 4.58
C VAL A 29 17.83 -12.80 3.82
N VAL A 30 17.64 -14.11 3.78
CA VAL A 30 18.50 -15.02 3.02
C VAL A 30 18.34 -14.71 1.53
N ASP A 31 19.46 -14.61 0.80
CA ASP A 31 19.43 -14.40 -0.64
C ASP A 31 18.59 -15.52 -1.31
N PRO A 32 17.61 -15.18 -2.16
CA PRO A 32 16.83 -16.18 -2.87
C PRO A 32 17.73 -17.00 -3.82
N GLU A 33 17.37 -18.26 -4.05
CA GLU A 33 18.01 -19.05 -5.09
C GLU A 33 17.82 -18.37 -6.47
N PRO A 34 18.80 -18.47 -7.40
CA PRO A 34 18.70 -17.83 -8.71
C PRO A 34 17.42 -18.24 -9.44
N GLY A 35 16.55 -17.26 -9.72
CA GLY A 35 15.26 -17.46 -10.39
C GLY A 35 14.04 -17.55 -9.47
N GLU A 36 14.21 -17.42 -8.16
CA GLU A 36 13.09 -17.34 -7.21
C GLU A 36 12.63 -15.88 -7.01
N ILE A 37 11.31 -15.66 -7.12
CA ILE A 37 10.72 -14.34 -6.83
C ILE A 37 10.79 -14.12 -5.32
N SER A 38 11.58 -13.14 -4.90
CA SER A 38 11.69 -12.69 -3.52
C SER A 38 11.98 -11.19 -3.54
N GLY A 39 11.15 -10.40 -2.86
CA GLY A 39 11.33 -8.94 -2.82
C GLY A 39 10.35 -8.25 -1.90
N THR A 40 10.44 -6.92 -1.86
CA THR A 40 9.54 -6.06 -1.10
C THR A 40 8.69 -5.21 -2.05
N LEU A 41 7.37 -5.35 -1.95
CA LEU A 41 6.40 -4.48 -2.62
C LEU A 41 5.96 -3.37 -1.67
N PHE A 42 6.19 -2.14 -2.08
CA PHE A 42 5.68 -0.94 -1.44
C PHE A 42 4.36 -0.55 -2.10
N VAL A 43 3.31 -0.48 -1.29
CA VAL A 43 1.97 -0.06 -1.72
C VAL A 43 1.62 1.22 -1.00
N LYS A 44 1.56 2.35 -1.72
CA LYS A 44 1.22 3.65 -1.17
C LYS A 44 -0.18 4.05 -1.61
N LEU A 45 -1.11 4.01 -0.66
CA LEU A 45 -2.46 4.53 -0.80
C LEU A 45 -2.42 6.04 -0.60
N ILE A 46 -2.64 6.78 -1.70
CA ILE A 46 -2.44 8.24 -1.72
C ILE A 46 -3.74 8.94 -1.31
N ARG A 47 -4.80 8.77 -2.09
CA ARG A 47 -6.08 9.47 -1.92
C ARG A 47 -7.23 8.80 -2.66
N GLY A 48 -8.46 9.13 -2.28
CA GLY A 48 -9.67 8.81 -3.01
C GLY A 48 -10.27 10.06 -3.65
N GLU A 49 -11.08 9.87 -4.70
CA GLU A 49 -11.85 10.92 -5.35
C GLU A 49 -13.27 10.44 -5.65
N ASP A 50 -14.24 11.34 -5.49
CA ASP A 50 -15.65 11.17 -5.81
C ASP A 50 -16.28 9.90 -5.20
N LEU A 51 -15.91 9.57 -3.96
CA LEU A 51 -16.46 8.43 -3.24
C LEU A 51 -17.96 8.60 -2.95
N ALA A 52 -18.67 7.49 -2.81
CA ALA A 52 -20.08 7.48 -2.43
C ALA A 52 -20.31 8.16 -1.06
N ARG A 53 -21.48 8.75 -0.86
CA ARG A 53 -21.90 9.28 0.44
C ARG A 53 -22.77 8.24 1.13
N MET A 54 -22.33 7.68 2.27
CA MET A 54 -23.11 6.67 3.02
C MET A 54 -23.84 7.27 4.24
N ASP A 55 -23.26 8.25 4.93
CA ASP A 55 -23.86 8.94 6.10
C ASP A 55 -25.12 9.82 5.84
N GLY A 56 -25.74 9.69 4.66
CA GLY A 56 -27.04 10.26 4.33
C GLY A 56 -27.15 11.78 4.46
N LEU A 57 -28.29 12.27 4.99
CA LEU A 57 -28.63 13.70 5.11
C LEU A 57 -27.83 14.45 6.20
N ARG A 58 -27.05 13.75 7.03
CA ARG A 58 -26.40 14.32 8.24
C ARG A 58 -24.89 14.44 8.14
N GLY A 59 -24.24 13.77 7.19
CA GLY A 59 -22.79 13.74 7.10
C GLY A 59 -22.27 13.45 5.68
N LEU A 60 -21.00 13.77 5.46
CA LEU A 60 -20.18 13.14 4.42
C LEU A 60 -19.65 11.82 4.98
N SER A 61 -19.08 10.96 4.15
CA SER A 61 -18.47 9.71 4.61
C SER A 61 -17.17 9.91 5.39
N ASP A 62 -16.82 8.90 6.18
CA ASP A 62 -15.59 8.67 6.91
C ASP A 62 -14.75 7.52 6.27
N PRO A 63 -14.28 7.67 5.01
CA PRO A 63 -13.71 6.55 4.28
C PRO A 63 -12.35 6.06 4.80
N PHE A 64 -12.16 4.74 4.75
CA PHE A 64 -10.88 4.06 4.89
C PHE A 64 -10.75 2.91 3.88
N VAL A 65 -9.52 2.46 3.65
CA VAL A 65 -9.23 1.37 2.70
C VAL A 65 -8.64 0.17 3.45
N THR A 66 -9.11 -1.03 3.11
CA THR A 66 -8.43 -2.29 3.45
C THR A 66 -7.69 -2.84 2.23
N ILE A 67 -6.53 -3.43 2.48
CA ILE A 67 -5.76 -4.19 1.50
C ILE A 67 -5.72 -5.63 1.98
N GLU A 68 -6.27 -6.56 1.20
CA GLU A 68 -6.29 -7.99 1.48
C GLU A 68 -5.43 -8.71 0.45
N ILE A 69 -4.47 -9.50 0.92
CA ILE A 69 -3.68 -10.39 0.06
C ILE A 69 -3.27 -11.65 0.84
N SER A 70 -3.59 -12.82 0.30
CA SER A 70 -3.43 -14.10 1.02
C SER A 70 -4.15 -14.05 2.38
N ASP A 71 -3.41 -14.17 3.47
CA ASP A 71 -3.83 -14.17 4.87
C ASP A 71 -3.56 -12.83 5.57
N LYS A 72 -3.07 -11.83 4.83
CA LYS A 72 -2.69 -10.51 5.36
C LYS A 72 -3.74 -9.47 5.03
N THR A 73 -4.12 -8.70 6.03
CA THR A 73 -5.00 -7.54 5.90
C THR A 73 -4.34 -6.29 6.47
N PHE A 74 -4.30 -5.22 5.68
CA PHE A 74 -3.82 -3.90 6.08
C PHE A 74 -4.99 -2.91 6.03
N ARG A 75 -4.96 -1.87 6.87
CA ARG A 75 -6.02 -0.85 6.93
C ARG A 75 -5.44 0.55 7.09
N THR A 76 -5.99 1.50 6.34
CA THR A 76 -5.64 2.93 6.49
C THR A 76 -6.22 3.53 7.75
N HIS A 77 -5.79 4.76 8.07
CA HIS A 77 -6.59 5.58 8.96
C HIS A 77 -7.92 5.96 8.30
N VAL A 78 -8.90 6.30 9.14
CA VAL A 78 -10.21 6.83 8.75
C VAL A 78 -10.05 8.32 8.43
N ALA A 79 -10.43 8.72 7.22
CA ALA A 79 -10.45 10.12 6.82
C ALA A 79 -11.85 10.69 7.05
N ARG A 80 -12.01 11.56 8.05
CA ARG A 80 -13.33 11.98 8.52
C ARG A 80 -14.01 13.01 7.61
N GLY A 81 -15.30 12.83 7.37
CA GLY A 81 -16.21 13.80 6.76
C GLY A 81 -15.76 14.27 5.37
N THR A 82 -15.38 13.34 4.49
CA THR A 82 -14.90 13.66 3.15
C THR A 82 -15.19 12.56 2.13
N LEU A 83 -15.52 12.97 0.90
CA LEU A 83 -15.61 12.07 -0.27
C LEU A 83 -14.33 12.06 -1.10
N ASN A 84 -13.34 12.87 -0.71
CA ASN A 84 -12.03 13.02 -1.36
C ASN A 84 -10.91 12.84 -0.32
N PRO A 85 -10.81 11.66 0.31
CA PRO A 85 -9.87 11.44 1.39
C PRO A 85 -8.42 11.46 0.93
N VAL A 86 -7.51 11.86 1.81
CA VAL A 86 -6.06 11.84 1.57
C VAL A 86 -5.41 11.00 2.67
N TRP A 87 -5.01 9.77 2.35
CA TRP A 87 -4.41 8.86 3.31
C TRP A 87 -2.88 8.96 3.35
N LYS A 88 -2.22 9.05 2.19
CA LYS A 88 -0.75 9.06 2.05
C LYS A 88 -0.05 8.01 2.93
N GLN A 89 -0.58 6.79 2.95
CA GLN A 89 -0.08 5.70 3.77
C GLN A 89 0.57 4.62 2.91
N THR A 90 1.77 4.20 3.32
CA THR A 90 2.54 3.18 2.63
C THR A 90 2.62 1.91 3.46
N TYR A 91 2.46 0.77 2.80
CA TYR A 91 2.59 -0.58 3.34
C TYR A 91 3.73 -1.30 2.64
N LEU A 92 4.43 -2.14 3.40
CA LEU A 92 5.48 -3.03 2.89
C LEU A 92 4.95 -4.45 2.92
N ILE A 93 4.97 -5.11 1.77
CA ILE A 93 4.50 -6.47 1.60
C ILE A 93 5.67 -7.27 1.04
N GLU A 94 6.16 -8.23 1.82
CA GLU A 94 7.12 -9.22 1.35
C GLU A 94 6.44 -10.12 0.31
N VAL A 95 7.02 -10.17 -0.89
CA VAL A 95 6.54 -10.96 -2.02
C VAL A 95 7.49 -12.13 -2.20
N ASP A 96 6.94 -13.35 -2.16
CA ASP A 96 7.62 -14.58 -2.53
C ASP A 96 6.94 -15.20 -3.77
N HIS A 97 7.45 -16.34 -4.24
CA HIS A 97 6.89 -17.07 -5.38
C HIS A 97 5.40 -17.47 -5.18
N ARG A 98 4.93 -17.62 -3.94
CA ARG A 98 3.54 -17.98 -3.65
C ARG A 98 2.61 -16.78 -3.79
N LEU A 99 3.08 -15.62 -3.33
CA LEU A 99 2.33 -14.38 -3.37
C LEU A 99 2.31 -13.77 -4.78
N ALA A 100 3.32 -14.05 -5.60
CA ALA A 100 3.45 -13.57 -6.98
C ALA A 100 2.38 -14.07 -7.96
N HIS A 101 1.35 -14.79 -7.49
CA HIS A 101 0.21 -15.26 -8.26
C HIS A 101 -1.14 -14.97 -7.59
N GLN A 102 -1.14 -14.20 -6.50
CA GLN A 102 -2.34 -13.88 -5.71
C GLN A 102 -2.96 -12.55 -6.12
N ASP A 103 -4.26 -12.42 -5.89
CA ASP A 103 -4.95 -11.14 -6.03
C ASP A 103 -4.78 -10.30 -4.78
N MET A 104 -4.39 -9.03 -4.97
CA MET A 104 -4.51 -8.00 -3.95
C MET A 104 -5.85 -7.29 -4.11
N ARG A 105 -6.70 -7.38 -3.10
CA ARG A 105 -8.00 -6.69 -3.08
C ARG A 105 -7.88 -5.41 -2.25
N PHE A 106 -8.35 -4.32 -2.84
CA PHE A 106 -8.49 -3.03 -2.18
C PHE A 106 -9.98 -2.75 -2.01
N SER A 107 -10.44 -2.63 -0.77
CA SER A 107 -11.85 -2.35 -0.48
C SER A 107 -11.95 -1.04 0.29
N VAL A 108 -12.86 -0.17 -0.13
CA VAL A 108 -13.15 1.10 0.54
C VAL A 108 -14.42 0.92 1.35
N TYR A 109 -14.37 1.41 2.58
CA TYR A 109 -15.47 1.37 3.53
C TYR A 109 -15.69 2.73 4.14
N ASP A 110 -16.94 3.04 4.45
CA ASP A 110 -17.32 4.11 5.35
C ASP A 110 -17.22 3.60 6.80
N TRP A 111 -16.67 4.39 7.70
CA TRP A 111 -16.57 3.98 9.09
C TRP A 111 -17.78 4.46 9.89
N ASP A 112 -18.41 3.55 10.62
CA ASP A 112 -19.56 3.85 11.47
C ASP A 112 -19.25 3.63 12.95
N LEU A 113 -19.67 4.56 13.81
CA LEU A 113 -19.46 4.45 15.26
C LEU A 113 -20.31 3.34 15.89
N ASP A 114 -21.53 3.16 15.38
CA ASP A 114 -22.61 2.41 16.04
C ASP A 114 -23.09 1.19 15.22
N GLY A 115 -22.38 0.84 14.15
CA GLY A 115 -22.83 -0.14 13.14
C GLY A 115 -21.71 -0.95 12.48
N THR A 116 -22.08 -1.65 11.42
CA THR A 116 -21.14 -2.29 10.49
C THR A 116 -20.66 -1.28 9.47
N ASP A 117 -19.35 -1.20 9.24
CA ASP A 117 -18.75 -0.30 8.24
C ASP A 117 -19.37 -0.55 6.84
N ASP A 118 -19.91 0.50 6.21
CA ASP A 118 -20.59 0.41 4.91
C ASP A 118 -19.60 0.23 3.75
N PHE A 119 -19.78 -0.81 2.95
CA PHE A 119 -18.93 -1.07 1.78
C PHE A 119 -19.18 -0.05 0.66
N MET A 120 -18.14 0.65 0.22
CA MET A 120 -18.23 1.69 -0.81
C MET A 120 -17.75 1.23 -2.20
N GLY A 121 -17.08 0.08 -2.26
CA GLY A 121 -16.53 -0.47 -3.50
C GLY A 121 -15.14 -1.06 -3.34
N SER A 122 -14.69 -1.80 -4.35
CA SER A 122 -13.37 -2.42 -4.36
C SER A 122 -12.77 -2.50 -5.74
N PHE A 123 -11.45 -2.69 -5.81
CA PHE A 123 -10.76 -3.12 -7.02
C PHE A 123 -9.74 -4.19 -6.66
N ARG A 124 -9.30 -4.95 -7.67
CA ARG A 124 -8.29 -6.00 -7.51
C ARG A 124 -7.13 -5.76 -8.44
N ILE A 125 -5.94 -6.14 -7.99
CA ILE A 125 -4.76 -6.21 -8.84
C ILE A 125 -4.13 -7.58 -8.63
N GLN A 126 -3.98 -8.31 -9.72
CA GLN A 126 -3.29 -9.59 -9.70
C GLN A 126 -1.79 -9.34 -9.58
N LEU A 127 -1.15 -9.91 -8.56
CA LEU A 127 0.30 -10.03 -8.56
C LEU A 127 0.69 -11.08 -9.60
N SER A 128 1.60 -10.68 -10.48
CA SER A 128 2.23 -11.55 -11.46
C SER A 128 3.69 -11.13 -11.63
N PRO A 129 4.59 -12.01 -12.09
CA PRO A 129 5.98 -11.62 -12.37
C PRO A 129 6.06 -10.41 -13.31
N GLN A 130 5.22 -10.39 -14.35
CA GLN A 130 5.12 -9.28 -15.30
C GLN A 130 4.67 -7.97 -14.63
N GLN A 131 3.77 -8.04 -13.65
CA GLN A 131 3.31 -6.87 -12.90
C GLN A 131 4.38 -6.36 -11.94
N LEU A 132 5.12 -7.27 -11.29
CA LEU A 132 6.25 -6.94 -10.42
C LEU A 132 7.38 -6.28 -11.21
N ASP A 133 7.67 -6.76 -12.43
CA ASP A 133 8.64 -6.16 -13.34
C ASP A 133 8.25 -4.73 -13.73
N GLN A 134 6.95 -4.48 -14.01
CA GLN A 134 6.45 -3.13 -14.31
C GLN A 134 6.58 -2.17 -13.13
N TRP A 135 6.48 -2.68 -11.90
CA TRP A 135 6.65 -1.89 -10.69
C TRP A 135 8.09 -1.86 -10.18
N SER A 136 9.00 -2.60 -10.83
CA SER A 136 10.40 -2.67 -10.42
C SER A 136 11.01 -1.27 -10.47
N VAL A 137 11.65 -0.87 -9.38
CA VAL A 137 12.22 0.46 -9.25
C VAL A 137 13.50 0.55 -10.07
N THR A 138 13.43 1.14 -11.25
CA THR A 138 14.61 1.62 -12.00
C THR A 138 14.98 3.05 -11.64
N ASP A 139 13.98 3.88 -11.29
CA ASP A 139 14.16 5.24 -10.78
C ASP A 139 13.28 5.50 -9.53
N PRO A 140 13.88 5.65 -8.33
CA PRO A 140 13.18 6.04 -7.11
C PRO A 140 12.49 7.41 -7.18
N SER A 141 12.77 8.22 -8.20
CA SER A 141 12.24 9.57 -8.38
C SER A 141 10.99 9.66 -9.25
N ALA A 142 10.70 8.64 -10.05
CA ALA A 142 9.52 8.62 -10.93
C ALA A 142 8.21 8.61 -10.13
N GLU A 143 7.28 9.51 -10.44
CA GLU A 143 5.92 9.50 -9.88
C GLU A 143 5.04 8.51 -10.66
N ALA A 144 5.14 7.23 -10.31
CA ALA A 144 4.40 6.14 -10.97
C ALA A 144 3.12 5.77 -10.22
N SER A 145 2.25 6.74 -9.96
CA SER A 145 0.93 6.48 -9.37
C SER A 145 -0.15 6.30 -10.45
N SER A 146 -1.15 5.46 -10.18
CA SER A 146 -2.29 5.23 -11.06
C SER A 146 -3.62 5.32 -10.31
N TRP A 147 -4.67 5.69 -11.04
CA TRP A 147 -6.04 5.68 -10.54
C TRP A 147 -6.72 4.35 -10.81
N HIS A 148 -7.44 3.86 -9.82
CA HIS A 148 -8.23 2.62 -9.89
C HIS A 148 -9.69 2.94 -9.56
N ALA A 149 -10.58 2.73 -10.53
CA ALA A 149 -12.02 2.92 -10.32
C ALA A 149 -12.57 1.85 -9.38
N LEU A 150 -13.46 2.24 -8.48
CA LEU A 150 -14.15 1.32 -7.58
C LEU A 150 -15.22 0.53 -8.33
N GLN A 151 -15.34 -0.75 -7.98
CA GLN A 151 -16.28 -1.69 -8.56
C GLN A 151 -17.03 -2.45 -7.46
N GLY A 152 -18.15 -3.04 -7.84
CA GLY A 152 -19.00 -3.83 -6.96
C GLY A 152 -20.27 -3.09 -6.58
N THR A 153 -21.06 -3.76 -5.76
CA THR A 153 -22.36 -3.30 -5.28
C THR A 153 -22.40 -3.57 -3.78
N ASP A 154 -22.95 -2.65 -3.00
CA ASP A 154 -23.19 -2.88 -1.58
C ASP A 154 -24.43 -3.78 -1.35
N ASP A 155 -24.70 -4.10 -0.09
CA ASP A 155 -25.84 -4.96 0.30
C ASP A 155 -27.20 -4.31 0.01
N ASN A 156 -27.24 -2.99 -0.17
CA ASN A 156 -28.43 -2.22 -0.51
C ASN A 156 -28.65 -2.09 -2.03
N GLY A 157 -27.75 -2.64 -2.85
CA GLY A 157 -27.83 -2.57 -4.31
C GLY A 157 -27.23 -1.30 -4.91
N MET A 158 -26.59 -0.43 -4.12
CA MET A 158 -25.89 0.76 -4.61
C MET A 158 -24.57 0.38 -5.27
N GLN A 159 -24.36 0.88 -6.48
CA GLN A 159 -23.12 0.66 -7.23
C GLN A 159 -21.97 1.44 -6.59
N ALA A 160 -20.79 0.83 -6.58
CA ALA A 160 -19.56 1.48 -6.17
C ALA A 160 -19.34 2.79 -6.96
N GLN A 161 -18.87 3.83 -6.27
CA GLN A 161 -18.62 5.13 -6.85
C GLN A 161 -17.25 5.65 -6.44
N GLY A 162 -16.55 6.27 -7.39
CA GLY A 162 -15.29 6.94 -7.16
C GLY A 162 -14.08 6.09 -7.53
N ARG A 163 -12.91 6.57 -7.13
CA ARG A 163 -11.62 5.97 -7.49
C ARG A 163 -10.58 6.20 -6.41
N VAL A 164 -9.57 5.35 -6.39
CA VAL A 164 -8.43 5.42 -5.46
C VAL A 164 -7.13 5.53 -6.23
N GLN A 165 -6.27 6.47 -5.82
CA GLN A 165 -4.92 6.63 -6.36
C GLN A 165 -3.93 5.81 -5.55
N VAL A 166 -3.21 4.91 -6.21
CA VAL A 166 -2.22 4.01 -5.60
C VAL A 166 -0.91 4.12 -6.35
N GLU A 167 0.19 4.03 -5.61
CA GLU A 167 1.54 3.92 -6.15
C GLU A 167 2.13 2.58 -5.70
N PHE A 168 2.61 1.79 -6.66
CA PHE A 168 3.25 0.50 -6.43
C PHE A 168 4.73 0.60 -6.78
N ARG A 169 5.59 0.05 -5.93
CA ARG A 169 7.01 -0.09 -6.21
C ARG A 169 7.54 -1.41 -5.71
N TYR A 170 8.21 -2.16 -6.56
CA TYR A 170 8.79 -3.45 -6.22
C TYR A 170 10.32 -3.35 -6.20
N VAL A 171 10.94 -3.93 -5.17
CA VAL A 171 12.38 -4.08 -5.09
C VAL A 171 12.68 -5.56 -4.85
N ALA A 172 13.37 -6.19 -5.79
CA ALA A 172 13.83 -7.58 -5.65
C ALA A 172 14.88 -7.69 -4.53
N ASN A 173 14.96 -8.85 -3.89
CA ASN A 173 15.93 -9.16 -2.83
C ASN A 173 17.30 -9.60 -3.40
N ASP A 174 17.67 -9.18 -4.60
CA ASP A 174 18.91 -9.56 -5.30
C ASP A 174 20.14 -8.72 -4.87
N GLY A 175 20.23 -8.39 -3.58
CA GLY A 175 21.30 -7.54 -3.03
C GLY A 175 20.98 -6.03 -3.03
N ALA A 176 19.74 -5.64 -3.35
CA ALA A 176 19.30 -4.24 -3.47
C ALA A 176 18.97 -3.53 -2.12
N VAL A 177 19.65 -3.88 -1.02
CA VAL A 177 19.41 -3.26 0.32
C VAL A 177 19.54 -1.74 0.26
N ASP A 178 20.50 -1.22 -0.49
CA ASP A 178 20.72 0.23 -0.64
C ASP A 178 19.56 0.93 -1.37
N THR A 179 18.92 0.27 -2.33
CA THR A 179 17.72 0.78 -3.03
C THR A 179 16.56 0.89 -2.07
N ILE A 180 16.37 -0.12 -1.23
CA ILE A 180 15.30 -0.15 -0.22
C ILE A 180 15.53 0.95 0.82
N LEU A 181 16.76 1.11 1.30
CA LEU A 181 17.12 2.19 2.23
C LEU A 181 16.92 3.58 1.61
N THR A 182 17.27 3.75 0.34
CA THR A 182 17.04 5.00 -0.38
C THR A 182 15.55 5.33 -0.45
N TYR A 183 14.73 4.33 -0.76
CA TYR A 183 13.28 4.49 -0.79
C TYR A 183 12.69 4.81 0.59
N LEU A 184 13.11 4.10 1.64
CA LEU A 184 12.68 4.33 3.02
C LEU A 184 13.06 5.72 3.52
N LYS A 185 14.30 6.18 3.27
CA LYS A 185 14.74 7.54 3.62
C LYS A 185 13.86 8.60 2.96
N ARG A 186 13.42 8.38 1.72
CA ARG A 186 12.56 9.32 0.99
C ARG A 186 11.15 9.40 1.58
N ILE A 187 10.57 8.28 2.00
CA ILE A 187 9.28 8.27 2.71
C ILE A 187 9.35 9.13 3.97
N GLN A 188 10.44 9.03 4.73
CA GLN A 188 10.60 9.77 5.99
C GLN A 188 10.84 11.27 5.82
N GLN A 189 11.46 11.69 4.72
CA GLN A 189 11.70 13.10 4.41
C GLN A 189 10.45 13.82 3.87
N GLY A 190 9.30 13.13 3.77
CA GLY A 190 8.01 13.76 3.50
C GLY A 190 7.92 14.50 2.16
N GLY A 191 8.65 14.06 1.12
CA GLY A 191 8.71 14.79 -0.17
C GLY A 191 7.30 15.11 -0.70
N TRP A 192 6.81 16.36 -0.74
CA TRP A 192 7.52 17.63 -0.93
C TRP A 192 6.96 18.85 -0.15
N SER A 193 7.87 19.69 0.37
CA SER A 193 8.03 21.18 0.22
C SER A 193 9.24 21.57 1.11
N ARG A 194 10.25 22.38 0.79
CA ARG A 194 10.60 23.47 -0.15
C ARG A 194 12.02 23.16 -0.68
N GLU A 195 12.49 23.51 -1.87
CA GLU A 195 12.73 24.86 -2.39
C GLU A 195 13.19 24.76 -3.85
N THR A 196 12.43 25.34 -4.78
CA THR A 196 12.99 25.90 -6.01
C THR A 196 13.41 27.33 -5.66
N LEU A 197 14.66 27.54 -5.25
CA LEU A 197 15.30 28.86 -5.33
C LEU A 197 16.82 28.67 -5.47
N ALA A 198 17.26 28.59 -6.72
CA ALA A 198 18.55 29.12 -7.11
C ALA A 198 18.41 29.75 -8.49
N SER A 199 18.63 31.06 -8.54
CA SER A 199 18.97 31.95 -9.68
C SER A 199 17.98 33.07 -10.00
N SER A 200 18.16 34.18 -9.28
CA SER A 200 18.26 35.55 -9.81
C SER A 200 18.71 36.49 -8.70
#